data_AF-A0A1V5GRY2-F1
#
_entry.id   AF-A0A1V5GRY2-F1
#
_cell.length_a   1.000
_cell.length_b   1.000
_cell.length_c   1.000
_cell.angle_alpha   90.00
_cell.angle_beta   90.00
_cell.angle_gamma   90.00
#
_symmetry.space_group_name_H-M   'P 1'
#
loop_
_entity.id
_entity.type
_entity.pdbx_description
1 polymer ?
#
loop_
_entity_poly.entity_id
_entity_poly.type
_entity_poly.pdbx_seq_one_letter_code
_entity_poly.pdbx_strand_id
1 'polypeptide(L)'
;MNRAYLAASVAFLLFSAGAEGQGVPQLPLMPPLPAAAGDRESGGVFRAFKKTSYWNTPMPADAPIDAQSAEYIAWLKENTPGWLQIGSGKWAMPRFVAEASDPLATFTARNGVEVTFHCPANMKPMEGNDAALVVLDRHTGQDIAFFEFRGYDGIHPVATNCSRHMLDSNGLDASLGDDPRNFGHRGIPGSIAFVRADELAAGVIAHRLKIALPGTADFHVFPMVGHEKNRGGIIGEGMVLRIKPGVDLSNLSGDARTIAIACQTYGVVVGDNSGNGAKLKAESGLNLDNNMLQSISWDSWEFVERGFVP
;
A
#
# COMPACT_ATOMS: atom_id res chain seq x y z
N MET A 1 49.87 -11.02 -5.47
CA MET A 1 51.10 -11.82 -5.45
C MET A 1 52.04 -11.30 -4.37
N ASN A 2 52.01 -11.87 -3.16
CA ASN A 2 53.19 -12.27 -2.37
C ASN A 2 52.75 -12.84 -1.01
N ARG A 3 53.07 -14.15 -0.83
CA ARG A 3 53.47 -14.90 0.38
C ARG A 3 52.56 -14.81 1.64
N ALA A 4 51.80 -15.81 2.09
CA ALA A 4 52.01 -17.25 2.36
C ALA A 4 52.60 -17.57 3.76
N TYR A 5 51.92 -18.51 4.45
CA TYR A 5 52.31 -19.34 5.63
C TYR A 5 52.46 -18.62 6.98
N LEU A 6 52.19 -19.19 8.17
CA LEU A 6 52.09 -20.57 8.64
C LEU A 6 51.37 -20.55 10.01
N ALA A 7 50.60 -21.59 10.33
CA ALA A 7 50.04 -21.87 11.65
C ALA A 7 51.07 -22.53 12.58
N ALA A 8 50.94 -22.37 13.91
CA ALA A 8 51.04 -23.44 14.91
C ALA A 8 50.94 -22.93 16.37
N SER A 9 49.86 -23.35 17.03
CA SER A 9 49.73 -23.93 18.39
C SER A 9 50.84 -23.76 19.44
N VAL A 10 50.48 -23.36 20.67
CA VAL A 10 51.02 -23.92 21.94
C VAL A 10 49.99 -23.86 23.10
N ALA A 11 49.71 -25.06 23.63
CA ALA A 11 49.47 -25.56 25.00
C ALA A 11 48.80 -24.79 26.15
N PHE A 12 48.15 -25.63 26.96
CA PHE A 12 47.28 -25.51 28.13
C PHE A 12 48.03 -25.36 29.49
N LEU A 13 47.43 -24.57 30.41
CA LEU A 13 47.13 -24.84 31.85
C LEU A 13 47.77 -24.03 33.00
N LEU A 14 46.83 -23.42 33.76
CA LEU A 14 46.70 -23.25 35.23
C LEU A 14 47.67 -22.33 36.00
N PHE A 15 47.13 -21.29 36.62
CA PHE A 15 46.73 -21.31 38.04
C PHE A 15 45.85 -20.11 38.40
N SER A 16 45.26 -20.19 39.60
CA SER A 16 44.01 -19.63 40.13
C SER A 16 44.01 -18.17 40.63
N ALA A 17 42.77 -17.64 40.64
CA ALA A 17 42.12 -16.83 41.69
C ALA A 17 42.38 -15.32 41.82
N GLY A 18 41.28 -14.57 41.67
CA GLY A 18 40.96 -13.42 42.53
C GLY A 18 40.78 -12.08 41.81
N ALA A 19 39.53 -11.73 41.45
CA ALA A 19 38.93 -10.40 41.65
C ALA A 19 37.58 -10.30 40.91
N GLU A 20 36.52 -10.19 41.71
CA GLU A 20 35.29 -9.40 41.56
C GLU A 20 34.68 -9.15 40.17
N GLY A 21 33.37 -9.45 40.10
CA GLY A 21 32.58 -9.41 38.90
C GLY A 21 32.32 -8.00 38.35
N GLN A 22 32.40 -7.91 37.04
CA GLN A 22 31.69 -6.93 36.23
C GLN A 22 30.96 -7.74 35.16
N GLY A 23 29.63 -7.83 35.31
CA GLY A 23 28.77 -8.53 34.38
C GLY A 23 28.84 -7.90 33.00
N VAL A 24 28.94 -8.73 31.97
CA VAL A 24 28.70 -8.31 30.59
C VAL A 24 27.27 -7.75 30.53
N PRO A 25 27.02 -6.52 30.03
CA PRO A 25 25.67 -5.99 29.94
C PRO A 25 24.90 -6.83 28.92
N GLN A 26 24.02 -7.67 29.43
CA GLN A 26 23.02 -8.37 28.64
C GLN A 26 22.07 -7.30 28.09
N LEU A 27 22.09 -7.09 26.77
CA LEU A 27 21.10 -6.25 26.10
C LEU A 27 19.70 -6.77 26.50
N PRO A 28 18.79 -5.89 26.95
CA PRO A 28 17.48 -6.33 27.36
C PRO A 28 16.78 -7.02 26.18
N LEU A 29 16.34 -8.26 26.40
CA LEU A 29 15.41 -8.95 25.51
C LEU A 29 14.19 -8.05 25.36
N MET A 30 13.96 -7.54 24.15
CA MET A 30 12.76 -6.77 23.85
C MET A 30 11.54 -7.68 24.10
N PRO A 31 10.51 -7.22 24.82
CA PRO A 31 9.28 -7.97 24.95
C PRO A 31 8.66 -8.20 23.55
N PRO A 32 7.94 -9.31 23.33
CA PRO A 32 7.17 -9.48 22.08
C PRO A 32 6.27 -8.26 21.89
N LEU A 33 6.28 -7.67 20.68
CA LEU A 33 5.40 -6.56 20.37
C LEU A 33 3.94 -6.98 20.64
N PRO A 34 3.11 -6.14 21.28
CA PRO A 34 1.68 -6.36 21.30
C PRO A 34 1.16 -6.45 19.84
N ALA A 35 0.19 -7.33 19.60
CA ALA A 35 -0.46 -7.45 18.29
C ALA A 35 -0.83 -6.06 17.75
N ALA A 36 -0.44 -5.77 16.51
CA ALA A 36 -0.63 -4.44 15.92
C ALA A 36 -2.10 -4.02 16.02
N ALA A 37 -2.35 -2.95 16.74
CA ALA A 37 -3.67 -2.37 16.89
C ALA A 37 -4.09 -1.70 15.58
N GLY A 38 -4.71 -2.48 14.68
CA GLY A 38 -5.66 -1.92 13.73
C GLY A 38 -6.99 -1.74 14.44
N ASP A 39 -7.51 -0.52 14.46
CA ASP A 39 -8.86 -0.27 14.98
C ASP A 39 -9.85 -1.06 14.10
N ARG A 40 -10.59 -1.99 14.70
CA ARG A 40 -11.73 -2.62 14.01
C ARG A 40 -12.79 -1.53 13.79
N GLU A 41 -13.09 -1.24 12.54
CA GLU A 41 -14.20 -0.35 12.15
C GLU A 41 -15.56 -0.94 12.56
N SER A 42 -16.61 -0.11 12.52
CA SER A 42 -17.98 -0.59 12.46
C SER A 42 -18.13 -1.54 11.26
N GLY A 43 -18.40 -2.82 11.52
CA GLY A 43 -18.44 -3.88 10.50
C GLY A 43 -17.36 -4.95 10.66
N GLY A 44 -16.38 -4.77 11.56
CA GLY A 44 -15.42 -5.81 11.95
C GLY A 44 -14.29 -6.08 10.95
N VAL A 45 -14.21 -5.31 9.86
CA VAL A 45 -13.12 -5.39 8.87
C VAL A 45 -11.84 -4.79 9.44
N PHE A 46 -10.70 -5.43 9.16
CA PHE A 46 -9.41 -4.90 9.58
C PHE A 46 -9.01 -3.71 8.70
N ARG A 47 -8.72 -2.59 9.35
CA ARG A 47 -8.23 -1.36 8.72
C ARG A 47 -6.73 -1.22 8.97
N ALA A 48 -5.94 -1.13 7.91
CA ALA A 48 -4.51 -0.86 8.04
C ALA A 48 -4.29 0.59 8.48
N PHE A 49 -3.25 0.81 9.31
CA PHE A 49 -2.80 2.12 9.81
C PHE A 49 -3.71 2.72 10.89
N LYS A 50 -3.15 3.68 11.64
CA LYS A 50 -3.89 4.46 12.65
C LYS A 50 -5.15 5.07 12.04
N LYS A 51 -6.21 5.23 12.84
CA LYS A 51 -7.43 5.93 12.43
C LYS A 51 -7.18 7.37 11.94
N THR A 52 -6.17 8.04 12.51
CA THR A 52 -5.74 9.40 12.14
C THR A 52 -4.72 9.42 11.00
N SER A 53 -4.45 8.28 10.36
CA SER A 53 -3.54 8.23 9.22
C SER A 53 -4.13 9.02 8.06
N TYR A 54 -3.27 9.58 7.20
CA TYR A 54 -3.72 10.23 5.97
C TYR A 54 -4.71 9.33 5.20
N TRP A 55 -4.38 8.05 5.05
CA TRP A 55 -5.20 7.05 4.35
C TRP A 55 -6.58 6.84 4.96
N ASN A 56 -6.70 7.08 6.27
CA ASN A 56 -7.88 6.79 7.08
C ASN A 56 -8.67 8.05 7.49
N THR A 57 -8.19 9.24 7.19
CA THR A 57 -8.91 10.47 7.52
C THR A 57 -9.93 10.81 6.40
N PRO A 58 -11.24 10.92 6.72
CA PRO A 58 -12.23 11.43 5.79
C PRO A 58 -11.91 12.85 5.34
N MET A 59 -12.19 13.16 4.08
CA MET A 59 -12.02 14.49 3.53
C MET A 59 -13.16 15.39 4.01
N PRO A 60 -12.86 16.57 4.58
CA PRO A 60 -13.91 17.51 4.94
C PRO A 60 -14.67 17.98 3.70
N ALA A 61 -15.98 18.23 3.82
CA ALA A 61 -16.82 18.62 2.68
C ALA A 61 -16.33 19.91 2.00
N ASP A 62 -15.77 20.83 2.79
CA ASP A 62 -15.19 22.11 2.37
C ASP A 62 -13.68 22.04 2.10
N ALA A 63 -13.11 20.83 1.91
CA ALA A 63 -11.72 20.69 1.47
C ALA A 63 -11.44 21.59 0.24
N PRO A 64 -10.33 22.33 0.23
CA PRO A 64 -10.01 23.27 -0.84
C PRO A 64 -9.91 22.53 -2.19
N ILE A 65 -10.46 23.14 -3.24
CA ILE A 65 -10.44 22.58 -4.59
C ILE A 65 -9.21 23.12 -5.31
N ASP A 66 -8.52 22.24 -6.05
CA ASP A 66 -7.38 22.66 -6.87
C ASP A 66 -7.82 23.67 -7.93
N ALA A 67 -7.08 24.77 -8.07
CA ALA A 67 -7.40 25.82 -9.04
C ALA A 67 -7.47 25.30 -10.49
N GLN A 68 -6.76 24.21 -10.82
CA GLN A 68 -6.77 23.56 -12.13
C GLN A 68 -7.74 22.36 -12.20
N SER A 69 -8.59 22.13 -11.19
CA SER A 69 -9.51 20.99 -11.16
C SER A 69 -10.35 20.89 -12.44
N ALA A 70 -10.83 22.03 -12.98
CA ALA A 70 -11.63 22.01 -14.21
C ALA A 70 -10.83 21.49 -15.42
N GLU A 71 -9.55 21.85 -15.53
CA GLU A 71 -8.65 21.40 -16.61
C GLU A 71 -8.35 19.90 -16.47
N TYR A 72 -8.14 19.42 -15.25
CA TYR A 72 -7.92 18.00 -14.98
C TYR A 72 -9.14 17.13 -15.28
N ILE A 73 -10.33 17.61 -14.93
CA ILE A 73 -11.59 16.94 -15.27
C ILE A 73 -11.80 16.91 -16.79
N ALA A 74 -11.49 18.00 -17.49
CA ALA A 74 -11.55 18.02 -18.96
C ALA A 74 -10.58 17.00 -19.58
N TRP A 75 -9.35 16.94 -19.08
CA TRP A 75 -8.35 15.96 -19.53
C TRP A 75 -8.82 14.52 -19.31
N LEU A 76 -9.45 14.21 -18.16
CA LEU A 76 -10.01 12.87 -17.91
C LEU A 76 -11.10 12.52 -18.93
N LYS A 77 -11.99 13.46 -19.27
CA LYS A 77 -13.04 13.25 -20.28
C LYS A 77 -12.48 12.96 -21.67
N GLU A 78 -11.38 13.60 -22.03
CA GLU A 78 -10.74 13.44 -23.35
C GLU A 78 -9.92 12.15 -23.47
N ASN A 79 -9.32 11.70 -22.36
CA ASN A 79 -8.30 10.63 -22.39
C ASN A 79 -8.77 9.31 -21.75
N THR A 80 -9.97 9.28 -21.18
CA THR A 80 -10.52 8.10 -20.51
C THR A 80 -12.00 7.93 -20.86
N PRO A 81 -12.61 6.77 -20.60
CA PRO A 81 -14.07 6.67 -20.58
C PRO A 81 -14.66 7.73 -19.63
N GLY A 82 -15.92 8.14 -19.84
CA GLY A 82 -16.53 9.25 -19.10
C GLY A 82 -16.73 9.04 -17.58
N TRP A 83 -16.18 7.98 -17.01
CA TRP A 83 -16.32 7.55 -15.61
C TRP A 83 -15.08 6.77 -15.12
N LEU A 84 -14.97 6.65 -13.79
CA LEU A 84 -13.97 5.79 -13.14
C LEU A 84 -14.30 4.32 -13.39
N GLN A 85 -13.36 3.57 -13.98
CA GLN A 85 -13.54 2.14 -14.20
C GLN A 85 -12.88 1.30 -13.10
N ILE A 86 -13.46 0.14 -12.83
CA ILE A 86 -12.85 -0.87 -11.96
C ILE A 86 -11.90 -1.73 -12.79
N GLY A 87 -10.69 -1.90 -12.28
CA GLY A 87 -9.66 -2.78 -12.80
C GLY A 87 -9.83 -4.16 -12.18
N SER A 88 -10.30 -5.11 -12.99
CA SER A 88 -10.48 -6.52 -12.65
C SER A 88 -9.67 -7.43 -13.57
N GLY A 89 -9.88 -8.75 -13.49
CA GLY A 89 -9.23 -9.75 -14.33
C GLY A 89 -7.71 -9.80 -14.08
N LYS A 90 -6.91 -9.81 -15.16
CA LYS A 90 -5.45 -9.94 -15.05
C LYS A 90 -4.76 -8.87 -14.18
N TRP A 91 -5.40 -7.72 -14.00
CA TRP A 91 -4.88 -6.61 -13.21
C TRP A 91 -5.48 -6.49 -11.81
N ALA A 92 -6.37 -7.42 -11.43
CA ALA A 92 -6.86 -7.52 -10.07
C ALA A 92 -5.72 -7.89 -9.12
N MET A 93 -5.73 -7.36 -7.90
CA MET A 93 -4.65 -7.51 -6.93
C MET A 93 -4.89 -8.73 -6.01
N PRO A 94 -4.04 -9.76 -6.01
CA PRO A 94 -4.12 -10.80 -5.01
C PRO A 94 -3.73 -10.27 -3.65
N ARG A 95 -4.50 -10.65 -2.64
CA ARG A 95 -4.27 -10.32 -1.24
C ARG A 95 -4.22 -11.60 -0.43
N PHE A 96 -3.23 -11.70 0.44
CA PHE A 96 -3.06 -12.82 1.37
C PHE A 96 -3.00 -12.26 2.78
N VAL A 97 -3.82 -12.80 3.69
CA VAL A 97 -3.73 -12.50 5.12
C VAL A 97 -2.88 -13.60 5.73
N ALA A 98 -1.75 -13.23 6.33
CA ALA A 98 -0.87 -14.19 6.97
C ALA A 98 -1.42 -14.57 8.36
N GLU A 99 -1.22 -15.84 8.70
CA GLU A 99 -1.57 -16.41 10.00
C GLU A 99 -0.30 -16.63 10.83
N ALA A 100 -0.43 -16.64 12.16
CA ALA A 100 0.70 -16.89 13.07
C ALA A 100 1.38 -18.25 12.85
N SER A 101 0.69 -19.20 12.21
CA SER A 101 1.24 -20.52 11.89
C SER A 101 2.05 -20.55 10.59
N ASP A 102 1.94 -19.54 9.74
CA ASP A 102 2.78 -19.46 8.54
C ASP A 102 4.25 -19.28 8.95
N PRO A 103 5.22 -19.90 8.26
CA PRO A 103 6.63 -19.79 8.63
C PRO A 103 7.12 -18.34 8.47
N LEU A 104 7.96 -17.87 9.40
CA LEU A 104 8.69 -16.62 9.21
C LEU A 104 9.71 -16.77 8.09
N ALA A 105 9.62 -15.91 7.09
CA ALA A 105 10.59 -15.81 6.02
C ALA A 105 11.11 -14.38 5.90
N THR A 106 12.36 -14.25 5.45
CA THR A 106 12.98 -12.95 5.17
C THR A 106 13.11 -12.75 3.68
N PHE A 107 12.79 -11.54 3.23
CA PHE A 107 13.08 -11.04 1.88
C PHE A 107 13.94 -9.78 1.97
N THR A 108 14.96 -9.69 1.13
CA THR A 108 15.77 -8.47 1.01
C THR A 108 15.23 -7.62 -0.13
N ALA A 109 14.67 -6.46 0.18
CA ALA A 109 14.18 -5.50 -0.80
C ALA A 109 15.32 -4.91 -1.63
N ARG A 110 15.00 -4.30 -2.77
CA ARG A 110 15.98 -3.73 -3.71
C ARG A 110 16.86 -2.64 -3.05
N ASN A 111 16.33 -1.94 -2.06
CA ASN A 111 17.07 -0.94 -1.28
C ASN A 111 17.97 -1.55 -0.18
N GLY A 112 18.08 -2.88 -0.11
CA GLY A 112 18.88 -3.61 0.88
C GLY A 112 18.18 -3.85 2.22
N VAL A 113 16.96 -3.36 2.41
CA VAL A 113 16.21 -3.55 3.66
C VAL A 113 15.69 -4.99 3.73
N GLU A 114 15.98 -5.67 4.84
CA GLU A 114 15.39 -6.96 5.15
C GLU A 114 13.98 -6.80 5.71
N VAL A 115 13.06 -7.63 5.22
CA VAL A 115 11.65 -7.69 5.62
C VAL A 115 11.36 -9.12 6.04
N THR A 116 11.16 -9.34 7.35
CA THR A 116 10.80 -10.64 7.91
C THR A 116 9.32 -10.66 8.28
N PHE A 117 8.56 -11.63 7.77
CA PHE A 117 7.11 -11.73 7.96
C PHE A 117 6.64 -13.18 7.92
N HIS A 118 5.44 -13.45 8.43
CA HIS A 118 4.76 -14.74 8.28
C HIS A 118 4.38 -14.91 6.81
N CYS A 119 5.01 -15.87 6.13
CA CYS A 119 4.98 -16.01 4.69
C CYS A 119 3.98 -17.11 4.29
N PRO A 120 2.77 -16.76 3.77
CA PRO A 120 1.79 -17.76 3.38
C PRO A 120 2.35 -18.65 2.27
N ALA A 121 2.15 -19.97 2.35
CA ALA A 121 2.67 -20.92 1.37
C ALA A 121 1.91 -20.92 0.03
N ASN A 122 0.76 -20.26 -0.03
CA ASN A 122 -0.15 -20.25 -1.18
C ASN A 122 -0.17 -18.94 -1.96
N MET A 123 0.82 -18.05 -1.76
CA MET A 123 0.86 -16.78 -2.49
C MET A 123 0.95 -17.02 -3.99
N LYS A 124 0.09 -16.32 -4.72
CA LYS A 124 0.03 -16.33 -6.17
C LYS A 124 -0.03 -14.88 -6.64
N PRO A 125 0.82 -14.49 -7.61
CA PRO A 125 0.82 -13.13 -8.12
C PRO A 125 -0.38 -12.89 -9.03
N MET A 126 -0.65 -11.62 -9.29
CA MET A 126 -1.60 -11.23 -10.34
C MET A 126 -1.15 -11.79 -11.69
N GLU A 127 -2.09 -12.05 -12.60
CA GLU A 127 -1.76 -12.59 -13.94
C GLU A 127 -1.06 -11.57 -14.83
N GLY A 128 -1.28 -10.28 -14.58
CA GLY A 128 -0.57 -9.18 -15.23
C GLY A 128 0.94 -9.29 -15.03
N ASN A 129 1.70 -8.70 -15.95
CA ASN A 129 3.16 -8.85 -15.98
C ASN A 129 3.88 -8.23 -14.76
N ASP A 130 3.26 -7.26 -14.08
CA ASP A 130 3.72 -6.78 -12.76
C ASP A 130 3.88 -7.93 -11.77
N ALA A 131 3.05 -8.97 -11.91
CA ALA A 131 2.98 -10.13 -11.03
C ALA A 131 3.05 -9.72 -9.54
N ALA A 132 2.32 -8.66 -9.21
CA ALA A 132 2.25 -8.12 -7.87
C ALA A 132 1.28 -8.93 -7.00
N LEU A 133 1.49 -8.86 -5.69
CA LEU A 133 0.58 -9.35 -4.68
C LEU A 133 0.80 -8.57 -3.38
N VAL A 134 -0.20 -8.59 -2.50
CA VAL A 134 -0.15 -7.97 -1.18
C VAL A 134 -0.27 -9.02 -0.09
N VAL A 135 0.58 -8.94 0.93
CA VAL A 135 0.51 -9.73 2.16
C VAL A 135 0.20 -8.79 3.33
N LEU A 136 -0.87 -9.10 4.05
CA LEU A 136 -1.20 -8.45 5.31
C LEU A 136 -0.82 -9.39 6.46
N ASP A 137 0.28 -9.11 7.15
CA ASP A 137 0.72 -9.84 8.32
C ASP A 137 0.44 -9.04 9.60
N ARG A 138 -0.67 -9.35 10.27
CA ARG A 138 -1.06 -8.68 11.52
C ARG A 138 -0.23 -9.12 12.73
N HIS A 139 0.49 -10.23 12.62
CA HIS A 139 1.28 -10.78 13.71
C HIS A 139 2.65 -10.10 13.81
N THR A 140 3.24 -9.71 12.67
CA THR A 140 4.42 -8.83 12.65
C THR A 140 4.08 -7.36 12.42
N GLY A 141 2.81 -7.04 12.15
CA GLY A 141 2.32 -5.67 12.00
C GLY A 141 2.68 -5.05 10.66
N GLN A 142 2.71 -5.81 9.57
CA GLN A 142 3.22 -5.36 8.27
C GLN A 142 2.18 -5.49 7.14
N ASP A 143 2.10 -4.46 6.30
CA ASP A 143 1.50 -4.47 4.97
C ASP A 143 2.63 -4.52 3.94
N ILE A 144 2.70 -5.61 3.17
CA ILE A 144 3.81 -5.90 2.27
C ILE A 144 3.27 -6.05 0.85
N ALA A 145 3.78 -5.25 -0.08
CA ALA A 145 3.41 -5.35 -1.49
C ALA A 145 4.63 -5.82 -2.30
N PHE A 146 4.53 -7.00 -2.92
CA PHE A 146 5.57 -7.51 -3.80
C PHE A 146 5.38 -7.02 -5.23
N PHE A 147 6.51 -6.79 -5.92
CA PHE A 147 6.58 -6.57 -7.36
C PHE A 147 7.36 -7.71 -8.00
N GLU A 148 6.81 -8.24 -9.09
CA GLU A 148 7.35 -9.37 -9.83
C GLU A 148 7.64 -10.59 -8.95
N PHE A 149 6.64 -11.06 -8.21
CA PHE A 149 6.76 -12.32 -7.48
C PHE A 149 6.86 -13.50 -8.46
N ARG A 150 7.76 -14.45 -8.16
CA ARG A 150 8.12 -15.59 -9.03
C ARG A 150 8.06 -16.94 -8.31
N GLY A 151 7.57 -16.97 -7.07
CA GLY A 151 7.47 -18.19 -6.26
C GLY A 151 8.37 -18.13 -5.05
N TYR A 152 8.96 -19.26 -4.69
CA TYR A 152 9.71 -19.44 -3.45
C TYR A 152 11.04 -20.16 -3.70
N ASP A 153 12.04 -19.87 -2.87
CA ASP A 153 13.23 -20.68 -2.65
C ASP A 153 13.18 -21.19 -1.21
N GLY A 154 12.84 -22.47 -1.04
CA GLY A 154 12.42 -23.00 0.26
C GLY A 154 11.19 -22.26 0.78
N ILE A 155 11.32 -21.59 1.93
CA ILE A 155 10.25 -20.75 2.52
C ILE A 155 10.34 -19.28 2.11
N HIS A 156 11.44 -18.86 1.46
CA HIS A 156 11.70 -17.47 1.15
C HIS A 156 11.03 -17.07 -0.16
N PRO A 157 10.31 -15.93 -0.20
CA PRO A 157 9.71 -15.46 -1.44
C PRO A 157 10.79 -15.00 -2.42
N VAL A 158 10.60 -15.30 -3.71
CA VAL A 158 11.44 -14.80 -4.81
C VAL A 158 10.66 -13.72 -5.55
N ALA A 159 11.17 -12.50 -5.54
CA ALA A 159 10.56 -11.35 -6.20
C ALA A 159 11.60 -10.30 -6.58
N THR A 160 11.27 -9.38 -7.48
CA THR A 160 12.17 -8.28 -7.88
C THR A 160 12.28 -7.19 -6.81
N ASN A 161 11.19 -6.89 -6.11
CA ASN A 161 11.19 -5.91 -5.02
C ASN A 161 9.97 -6.10 -4.09
N CYS A 162 9.98 -5.45 -2.93
CA CYS A 162 8.78 -5.25 -2.13
C CYS A 162 8.69 -3.82 -1.61
N SER A 163 7.50 -3.46 -1.14
CA SER A 163 7.20 -2.31 -0.28
C SER A 163 6.79 -2.85 1.08
N ARG A 164 7.06 -2.10 2.16
CA ARG A 164 6.61 -2.42 3.52
C ARG A 164 6.07 -1.16 4.18
N HIS A 165 4.88 -1.27 4.78
CA HIS A 165 4.34 -0.26 5.69
C HIS A 165 3.86 -0.91 6.99
N MET A 166 4.18 -0.28 8.12
CA MET A 166 3.83 -0.79 9.45
C MET A 166 2.36 -0.47 9.77
N LEU A 167 1.59 -1.47 10.17
CA LEU A 167 0.14 -1.38 10.37
C LEU A 167 -0.25 -0.49 11.55
N ASP A 168 0.65 -0.28 12.50
CA ASP A 168 0.48 0.61 13.65
C ASP A 168 1.00 2.02 13.42
N SER A 169 1.49 2.35 12.22
CA SER A 169 1.98 3.68 11.81
C SER A 169 0.89 4.54 11.17
N ASN A 170 1.23 5.76 10.75
CA ASN A 170 0.40 6.58 9.88
C ASN A 170 0.42 6.15 8.40
N GLY A 171 1.12 5.06 8.08
CA GLY A 171 1.16 4.44 6.76
C GLY A 171 1.83 5.26 5.67
N LEU A 172 2.40 6.43 5.96
CA LEU A 172 3.17 7.21 5.00
C LEU A 172 4.59 6.65 4.88
N ASP A 173 5.23 6.89 3.74
CA ASP A 173 6.66 6.61 3.54
C ASP A 173 7.51 7.24 4.65
N ALA A 174 8.63 6.62 5.02
CA ALA A 174 9.50 7.09 6.10
C ALA A 174 9.97 8.55 5.95
N SER A 175 10.06 9.08 4.72
CA SER A 175 10.43 10.49 4.49
C SER A 175 9.32 11.50 4.80
N LEU A 176 8.08 11.04 4.97
CA LEU A 176 6.90 11.87 5.26
C LEU A 176 6.15 11.42 6.54
N GLY A 177 6.39 10.19 6.99
CA GLY A 177 5.62 9.48 7.99
C GLY A 177 6.23 9.47 9.39
N ASP A 178 5.59 8.70 10.27
CA ASP A 178 5.99 8.54 11.67
C ASP A 178 6.77 7.25 11.96
N ASP A 179 7.01 6.42 10.93
CA ASP A 179 7.73 5.16 11.08
C ASP A 179 8.87 5.04 10.06
N PRO A 180 10.15 4.99 10.51
CA PRO A 180 11.30 4.92 9.62
C PRO A 180 11.40 3.58 8.87
N ARG A 181 10.57 2.59 9.23
CA ARG A 181 10.50 1.30 8.55
C ARG A 181 9.63 1.35 7.30
N ASN A 182 8.82 2.39 7.07
CA ASN A 182 7.95 2.47 5.92
C ASN A 182 8.72 2.82 4.64
N PHE A 183 8.54 2.05 3.57
CA PHE A 183 9.14 2.35 2.28
C PHE A 183 8.40 1.63 1.14
N GLY A 184 8.64 2.08 -0.09
CA GLY A 184 8.38 1.29 -1.28
C GLY A 184 7.76 2.09 -2.41
N HIS A 185 6.69 1.58 -3.02
CA HIS A 185 6.01 2.04 -4.23
C HIS A 185 5.61 3.52 -4.22
N ARG A 186 6.62 4.41 -4.31
CA ARG A 186 6.51 5.87 -4.22
C ARG A 186 5.69 6.33 -2.99
N GLY A 187 5.68 5.54 -1.92
CA GLY A 187 4.97 5.81 -0.67
C GLY A 187 3.51 5.32 -0.59
N ILE A 188 3.02 4.56 -1.58
CA ILE A 188 1.67 3.96 -1.52
C ILE A 188 1.73 2.60 -0.81
N PRO A 189 0.94 2.39 0.27
CA PRO A 189 0.79 1.07 0.88
C PRO A 189 0.01 0.09 0.02
N GLY A 190 0.32 -1.20 0.17
CA GLY A 190 -0.32 -2.28 -0.58
C GLY A 190 -1.81 -2.36 -0.30
N SER A 191 -2.19 -2.45 0.98
CA SER A 191 -3.58 -2.62 1.41
C SER A 191 -4.50 -1.43 1.09
N ILE A 192 -3.97 -0.30 0.63
CA ILE A 192 -4.71 0.91 0.23
C ILE A 192 -4.92 0.97 -1.29
N ALA A 193 -4.13 0.22 -2.05
CA ALA A 193 -4.03 0.40 -3.50
C ALA A 193 -5.20 -0.21 -4.31
N PHE A 194 -6.20 -0.83 -3.66
CA PHE A 194 -7.30 -1.54 -4.31
C PHE A 194 -8.52 -1.72 -3.37
N VAL A 195 -9.68 -2.03 -3.97
CA VAL A 195 -10.90 -2.43 -3.24
C VAL A 195 -10.81 -3.87 -2.76
N ARG A 196 -11.11 -4.13 -1.49
CA ARG A 196 -11.00 -5.46 -0.88
C ARG A 196 -12.33 -6.19 -0.76
N ALA A 197 -12.28 -7.53 -0.80
CA ALA A 197 -13.48 -8.36 -0.74
C ALA A 197 -14.20 -8.30 0.62
N ASP A 198 -13.44 -8.21 1.71
CA ASP A 198 -13.96 -8.08 3.07
C ASP A 198 -14.71 -6.75 3.28
N GLU A 199 -14.25 -5.67 2.67
CA GLU A 199 -14.89 -4.35 2.69
C GLU A 199 -16.21 -4.30 1.92
N LEU A 200 -16.23 -4.90 0.73
CA LEU A 200 -17.46 -4.99 -0.06
C LEU A 200 -18.51 -5.85 0.67
N ALA A 201 -18.11 -6.98 1.24
CA ALA A 201 -18.98 -7.81 2.06
C ALA A 201 -19.53 -7.07 3.29
N ALA A 202 -18.75 -6.18 3.89
CA ALA A 202 -19.18 -5.33 5.00
C ALA A 202 -19.98 -4.09 4.56
N GLY A 203 -20.01 -3.76 3.26
CA GLY A 203 -20.65 -2.56 2.73
C GLY A 203 -19.93 -1.26 3.11
N VAL A 204 -18.66 -1.31 3.51
CA VAL A 204 -17.89 -0.15 3.92
C VAL A 204 -16.42 -0.28 3.52
N ILE A 205 -15.92 0.72 2.78
CA ILE A 205 -14.50 0.94 2.56
C ILE A 205 -14.14 2.21 3.33
N ALA A 206 -13.39 2.03 4.40
CA ALA A 206 -13.02 3.10 5.31
C ALA A 206 -11.61 3.59 5.01
N HIS A 207 -11.22 3.82 3.77
CA HIS A 207 -9.92 4.42 3.47
C HIS A 207 -9.89 5.03 2.08
N ARG A 208 -8.88 5.86 1.84
CA ARG A 208 -8.56 6.39 0.52
C ARG A 208 -8.20 5.24 -0.42
N LEU A 209 -8.57 5.33 -1.69
CA LEU A 209 -8.24 4.34 -2.71
C LEU A 209 -7.16 4.89 -3.66
N LYS A 210 -6.57 4.02 -4.49
CA LYS A 210 -5.62 4.42 -5.53
C LYS A 210 -6.24 4.31 -6.92
N ILE A 211 -5.97 5.30 -7.77
CA ILE A 211 -6.26 5.27 -9.20
C ILE A 211 -4.97 5.29 -10.02
N ALA A 212 -4.99 4.56 -11.13
CA ALA A 212 -4.02 4.67 -12.22
C ALA A 212 -4.64 5.42 -13.41
N LEU A 213 -3.90 6.35 -14.02
CA LEU A 213 -4.34 7.14 -15.17
C LEU A 213 -3.56 6.76 -16.43
N PRO A 214 -4.10 6.91 -17.65
CA PRO A 214 -3.38 6.49 -18.88
C PRO A 214 -2.09 7.28 -19.11
N GLY A 215 -2.00 8.48 -18.53
CA GLY A 215 -0.76 9.23 -18.42
C GLY A 215 -0.79 10.17 -17.22
N THR A 216 0.23 10.10 -16.37
CA THR A 216 0.50 11.07 -15.31
C THR A 216 1.54 12.10 -15.79
N ALA A 217 1.55 13.27 -15.14
CA ALA A 217 2.53 14.33 -15.38
C ALA A 217 3.90 14.01 -14.76
N ASP A 218 4.94 14.76 -15.18
CA ASP A 218 6.31 14.62 -14.68
C ASP A 218 6.54 15.27 -13.30
N PHE A 219 5.60 15.09 -12.39
CA PHE A 219 5.74 15.56 -11.01
C PHE A 219 4.87 14.74 -10.05
N HIS A 220 5.19 14.89 -8.77
CA HIS A 220 4.39 14.37 -7.68
C HIS A 220 4.18 15.42 -6.60
N VAL A 221 3.15 15.20 -5.79
CA VAL A 221 2.85 15.97 -4.58
C VAL A 221 2.61 15.00 -3.42
N PHE A 222 2.54 15.52 -2.20
CA PHE A 222 2.13 14.72 -1.03
C PHE A 222 0.81 13.96 -1.33
N PRO A 223 0.69 12.67 -0.96
CA PRO A 223 1.57 11.88 -0.08
C PRO A 223 2.67 11.10 -0.81
N MET A 224 2.84 11.30 -2.12
CA MET A 224 3.82 10.54 -2.89
C MET A 224 5.24 11.03 -2.59
N VAL A 225 6.22 10.14 -2.69
CA VAL A 225 7.66 10.44 -2.57
C VAL A 225 8.42 10.21 -3.88
N GLY A 226 7.68 10.06 -4.96
CA GLY A 226 8.19 9.92 -6.31
C GLY A 226 7.05 9.83 -7.32
N HIS A 227 7.41 9.78 -8.60
CA HIS A 227 6.49 9.58 -9.71
C HIS A 227 7.13 8.65 -10.74
N GLU A 228 6.30 8.04 -11.58
CA GLU A 228 6.78 7.42 -12.81
C GLU A 228 7.17 8.48 -13.85
N LYS A 229 7.91 8.05 -14.87
CA LYS A 229 8.15 8.89 -16.05
C LYS A 229 6.84 9.36 -16.66
N ASN A 230 6.79 10.64 -17.00
CA ASN A 230 5.66 11.25 -17.69
C ASN A 230 5.24 10.47 -18.95
N ARG A 231 3.93 10.24 -19.09
CA ARG A 231 3.31 9.62 -20.27
C ARG A 231 2.34 10.56 -21.01
N GLY A 232 2.60 11.87 -20.93
CA GLY A 232 1.82 12.92 -21.61
C GLY A 232 0.62 13.42 -20.81
N GLY A 233 0.55 13.11 -19.52
CA GLY A 233 -0.52 13.58 -18.64
C GLY A 233 -0.26 14.98 -18.09
N ILE A 234 -1.32 15.61 -17.58
CA ILE A 234 -1.23 16.89 -16.85
C ILE A 234 -1.50 16.74 -15.34
N ILE A 235 -1.98 15.57 -14.92
CA ILE A 235 -2.30 15.24 -13.53
C ILE A 235 -1.08 14.55 -12.91
N GLY A 236 -0.49 15.16 -11.89
CA GLY A 236 0.64 14.60 -11.16
C GLY A 236 0.22 13.50 -10.18
N GLU A 237 1.16 12.64 -9.82
CA GLU A 237 0.93 11.63 -8.79
C GLU A 237 0.84 12.26 -7.39
N GLY A 238 0.04 11.68 -6.51
CA GLY A 238 -0.28 12.20 -5.18
C GLY A 238 -1.48 13.15 -5.18
N MET A 239 -1.88 13.66 -6.34
CA MET A 239 -3.13 14.41 -6.48
C MET A 239 -4.33 13.52 -6.10
N VAL A 240 -5.32 14.11 -5.43
CA VAL A 240 -6.50 13.38 -4.96
C VAL A 240 -7.72 13.85 -5.72
N LEU A 241 -8.39 12.90 -6.36
CA LEU A 241 -9.71 13.08 -6.97
C LEU A 241 -10.78 12.62 -5.98
N ARG A 242 -11.90 13.33 -5.86
CA ARG A 242 -13.07 12.86 -5.10
C ARG A 242 -14.38 13.08 -5.86
N ILE A 243 -15.39 12.28 -5.56
CA ILE A 243 -16.76 12.63 -5.92
C ILE A 243 -17.14 13.85 -5.07
N LYS A 244 -17.78 14.85 -5.68
CA LYS A 244 -18.22 16.06 -4.98
C LYS A 244 -19.12 15.69 -3.80
N PRO A 245 -18.96 16.31 -2.62
CA PRO A 245 -19.75 15.97 -1.42
C PRO A 245 -21.27 16.07 -1.58
N GLY A 246 -21.75 16.94 -2.47
CA GLY A 246 -23.18 17.14 -2.74
C GLY A 246 -23.79 16.20 -3.78
N VAL A 247 -23.01 15.30 -4.39
CA VAL A 247 -23.54 14.34 -5.38
C VAL A 247 -24.33 13.27 -4.65
N ASP A 248 -25.59 13.09 -5.07
CA ASP A 248 -26.45 12.04 -4.53
C ASP A 248 -26.07 10.66 -5.10
N LEU A 249 -25.70 9.76 -4.20
CA LEU A 249 -25.31 8.38 -4.50
C LEU A 249 -26.40 7.36 -4.17
N SER A 250 -27.60 7.81 -3.78
CA SER A 250 -28.72 6.95 -3.37
C SER A 250 -29.24 6.05 -4.50
N ASN A 251 -29.05 6.46 -5.76
CA ASN A 251 -29.42 5.67 -6.95
C ASN A 251 -28.46 4.49 -7.21
N LEU A 252 -27.32 4.43 -6.54
CA LEU A 252 -26.43 3.27 -6.57
C LEU A 252 -26.83 2.25 -5.50
N SER A 253 -26.49 0.98 -5.73
CA SER A 253 -26.72 -0.11 -4.77
C SER A 253 -25.51 -1.04 -4.69
N GLY A 254 -25.47 -1.85 -3.62
CA GLY A 254 -24.42 -2.84 -3.40
C GLY A 254 -23.00 -2.26 -3.47
N ASP A 255 -22.10 -3.02 -4.07
CA ASP A 255 -20.67 -2.70 -4.19
C ASP A 255 -20.42 -1.35 -4.89
N ALA A 256 -21.26 -0.98 -5.87
CA ALA A 256 -21.10 0.30 -6.58
C ALA A 256 -21.32 1.47 -5.64
N ARG A 257 -22.32 1.37 -4.75
CA ARG A 257 -22.57 2.39 -3.74
C ARG A 257 -21.45 2.43 -2.70
N THR A 258 -20.98 1.27 -2.24
CA THR A 258 -19.87 1.16 -1.28
C THR A 258 -18.61 1.86 -1.80
N ILE A 259 -18.21 1.57 -3.04
CA ILE A 259 -17.04 2.18 -3.67
C ILE A 259 -17.25 3.69 -3.89
N ALA A 260 -18.42 4.10 -4.39
CA ALA A 260 -18.71 5.51 -4.62
C ALA A 260 -18.69 6.33 -3.33
N ILE A 261 -19.24 5.80 -2.23
CA ILE A 261 -19.18 6.46 -0.91
C ILE A 261 -17.72 6.62 -0.46
N ALA A 262 -16.86 5.62 -0.68
CA ALA A 262 -15.44 5.72 -0.33
C ALA A 262 -14.72 6.78 -1.16
N CYS A 263 -14.97 6.81 -2.47
CA CYS A 263 -14.45 7.83 -3.39
C CYS A 263 -14.94 9.25 -3.03
N GLN A 264 -16.15 9.41 -2.49
CA GLN A 264 -16.67 10.69 -2.00
C GLN A 264 -16.06 11.07 -0.64
N THR A 265 -15.97 10.11 0.28
CA THR A 265 -15.61 10.33 1.69
C THR A 265 -14.10 10.49 1.87
N TYR A 266 -13.30 9.61 1.26
CA TYR A 266 -11.84 9.58 1.44
C TYR A 266 -11.08 10.08 0.21
N GLY A 267 -11.72 10.08 -0.96
CA GLY A 267 -11.09 10.37 -2.23
C GLY A 267 -10.26 9.20 -2.78
N VAL A 268 -9.63 9.45 -3.92
CA VAL A 268 -8.83 8.49 -4.66
C VAL A 268 -7.53 9.17 -5.09
N VAL A 269 -6.39 8.67 -4.60
CA VAL A 269 -5.07 9.22 -4.92
C VAL A 269 -4.58 8.70 -6.27
N VAL A 270 -4.08 9.60 -7.11
CA VAL A 270 -3.39 9.25 -8.35
C VAL A 270 -2.04 8.68 -8.00
N GLY A 271 -1.81 7.39 -8.25
CA GLY A 271 -0.59 6.72 -7.78
C GLY A 271 0.09 5.83 -8.82
N ASP A 272 -0.31 5.92 -10.09
CA ASP A 272 0.28 5.11 -11.15
C ASP A 272 -0.10 5.57 -12.55
N ASN A 273 0.66 5.10 -13.54
CA ASN A 273 0.19 5.01 -14.90
C ASN A 273 -0.58 3.70 -15.15
N SER A 274 -1.59 3.79 -16.00
CA SER A 274 -2.30 2.66 -16.58
C SER A 274 -1.88 2.50 -18.05
N GLY A 275 -2.05 1.30 -18.59
CA GLY A 275 -1.96 1.09 -20.04
C GLY A 275 -3.18 1.61 -20.80
N ASN A 276 -4.29 1.88 -20.10
CA ASN A 276 -5.51 2.48 -20.63
C ASN A 276 -6.47 2.92 -19.51
N GLY A 277 -7.17 4.03 -19.75
CA GLY A 277 -8.28 4.52 -18.92
C GLY A 277 -7.91 4.89 -17.48
N ALA A 278 -8.88 5.43 -16.76
CA ALA A 278 -8.78 5.71 -15.32
C ALA A 278 -9.23 4.46 -14.56
N LYS A 279 -8.31 3.81 -13.83
CA LYS A 279 -8.55 2.47 -13.25
C LYS A 279 -8.28 2.44 -11.76
N LEU A 280 -9.28 2.01 -11.01
CA LEU A 280 -9.17 1.62 -9.61
C LEU A 280 -9.07 0.09 -9.53
N LYS A 281 -8.01 -0.48 -8.95
CA LYS A 281 -7.87 -1.94 -8.86
C LYS A 281 -8.85 -2.55 -7.84
N ALA A 282 -9.32 -3.76 -8.10
CA ALA A 282 -10.04 -4.58 -7.13
C ALA A 282 -9.22 -5.83 -6.76
N GLU A 283 -9.55 -6.43 -5.63
CA GLU A 283 -8.97 -7.71 -5.19
C GLU A 283 -9.27 -8.83 -6.19
N SER A 284 -8.31 -9.73 -6.40
CA SER A 284 -8.50 -10.92 -7.24
C SER A 284 -9.62 -11.81 -6.70
N GLY A 285 -10.43 -12.37 -7.60
CA GLY A 285 -11.57 -13.22 -7.25
C GLY A 285 -12.90 -12.46 -7.13
N LEU A 286 -12.88 -11.12 -7.09
CA LEU A 286 -14.08 -10.31 -7.20
C LEU A 286 -14.60 -10.26 -8.66
N ASN A 287 -15.90 -10.51 -8.83
CA ASN A 287 -16.57 -10.43 -10.13
C ASN A 287 -17.32 -9.09 -10.27
N LEU A 288 -16.57 -7.99 -10.32
CA LEU A 288 -17.12 -6.64 -10.46
C LEU A 288 -17.26 -6.24 -11.93
N ASP A 289 -18.37 -5.59 -12.28
CA ASP A 289 -18.49 -4.92 -13.57
C ASP A 289 -17.53 -3.72 -13.60
N ASN A 290 -16.64 -3.71 -14.59
CA ASN A 290 -15.69 -2.62 -14.81
C ASN A 290 -16.36 -1.25 -15.00
N ASN A 291 -17.64 -1.23 -15.39
CA ASN A 291 -18.42 -0.02 -15.63
C ASN A 291 -19.46 0.26 -14.54
N MET A 292 -19.38 -0.39 -13.38
CA MET A 292 -20.38 -0.22 -12.32
C MET A 292 -20.55 1.21 -11.78
N LEU A 293 -19.58 2.10 -12.05
CA LEU A 293 -19.65 3.53 -11.69
C LEU A 293 -20.02 4.44 -12.88
N GLN A 294 -20.47 3.89 -14.00
CA GLN A 294 -20.74 4.67 -15.24
C GLN A 294 -21.79 5.78 -15.08
N SER A 295 -22.67 5.69 -14.09
CA SER A 295 -23.67 6.73 -13.81
C SER A 295 -23.06 7.96 -13.12
N ILE A 296 -21.82 7.89 -12.65
CA ILE A 296 -21.08 9.00 -12.04
C ILE A 296 -20.08 9.52 -13.07
N SER A 297 -20.53 10.46 -13.90
CA SER A 297 -19.66 11.09 -14.90
C SER A 297 -18.57 11.93 -14.25
N TRP A 298 -17.48 12.22 -14.96
CA TRP A 298 -16.41 13.11 -14.49
C TRP A 298 -16.88 14.51 -14.03
N ASP A 299 -18.03 15.00 -14.48
CA ASP A 299 -18.63 16.25 -13.97
C ASP A 299 -19.00 16.20 -12.48
N SER A 300 -19.18 15.00 -11.94
CA SER A 300 -19.48 14.76 -10.53
C SER A 300 -18.22 14.69 -9.65
N TRP A 301 -17.04 14.87 -10.25
CA TRP A 301 -15.75 14.78 -9.55
C TRP A 301 -15.02 16.11 -9.52
N GLU A 302 -14.08 16.22 -8.59
CA GLU A 302 -13.18 17.36 -8.46
C GLU A 302 -11.83 16.90 -7.90
N PHE A 303 -10.78 17.64 -8.24
CA PHE A 303 -9.47 17.49 -7.61
C PHE A 303 -9.40 18.40 -6.39
N VAL A 304 -9.00 17.80 -5.26
CA VAL A 304 -8.67 18.55 -4.05
C VAL A 304 -7.30 19.20 -4.23
N GLU A 305 -7.10 20.33 -3.56
CA GLU A 305 -5.85 21.11 -3.61
C GLU A 305 -4.64 20.19 -3.45
N ARG A 306 -3.68 20.35 -4.37
CA ARG A 306 -2.44 19.60 -4.40
C ARG A 306 -1.72 19.65 -3.04
N GLY A 307 -1.45 18.46 -2.48
CA GLY A 307 -0.74 18.31 -1.22
C GLY A 307 -1.58 18.57 0.04
N PHE A 308 -2.89 18.74 -0.09
CA PHE A 308 -3.79 18.89 1.04
C PHE A 308 -3.74 17.67 2.00
N VAL A 309 -3.78 17.97 3.31
CA VAL A 309 -3.84 16.99 4.39
C VAL A 309 -5.14 17.21 5.17
N PRO A 310 -6.08 16.25 5.17
CA PRO A 310 -7.36 16.36 5.88
C PRO A 310 -7.22 16.16 7.39
#